data_AF-C0VZC8-F1
#
_entry.id   AF-C0VZC8-F1
#
_cell.length_a   1.000
_cell.length_b   1.000
_cell.length_c   1.000
_cell.angle_alpha   90.00
_cell.angle_beta   90.00
_cell.angle_gamma   90.00
#
_symmetry.space_group_name_H-M   'P 1'
#
loop_
_entity.id
_entity.type
_entity.pdbx_description
1 polymer ?
#
loop_
_entity_poly.entity_id
_entity_poly.type
_entity_poly.pdbx_seq_one_letter_code
_entity_poly.pdbx_strand_id
1 'polypeptide(L)'
;MDYGKFKYEAAQKARDARRNQANTVLKEIRFRLKIDDHDYETKKGHVERFLNGGDKVKVMIMFRGREQSRPEMGIRLLQRLAEDVSELATVESAPRQDGRNMVMVLAPTRKKSDAKNEQRKRREAERAAKRDRKAERSAKESKVKADEAELA
;
A
#
# COMPACT_ATOMS: atom_id res chain seq x y z
N MET A 1 14.46 -24.54 -37.94
CA MET A 1 13.78 -23.91 -36.79
C MET A 1 13.33 -25.03 -35.85
N ASP A 2 14.02 -25.20 -34.73
CA ASP A 2 13.67 -26.24 -33.76
C ASP A 2 12.43 -25.83 -32.95
N TYR A 3 11.30 -26.43 -33.32
CA TYR A 3 10.00 -26.18 -32.71
C TYR A 3 9.99 -26.48 -31.20
N GLY A 4 10.80 -27.45 -30.75
CA GLY A 4 10.97 -27.79 -29.34
C GLY A 4 11.65 -26.68 -28.52
N LYS A 5 12.71 -26.06 -29.07
CA LYS A 5 13.44 -24.96 -28.43
C LYS A 5 12.55 -23.71 -28.33
N PHE A 6 11.80 -23.41 -29.39
CA PHE A 6 10.84 -22.30 -29.40
C PHE A 6 9.73 -22.47 -28.36
N LYS A 7 9.17 -23.68 -28.19
CA LYS A 7 8.19 -23.95 -27.12
C LYS A 7 8.75 -23.74 -25.72
N TYR A 8 10.01 -24.10 -25.48
CA TYR A 8 10.66 -23.89 -24.18
C TYR A 8 10.88 -22.41 -23.89
N GLU A 9 11.42 -21.65 -24.84
CA GLU A 9 11.65 -20.21 -24.71
C GLU A 9 10.32 -19.44 -24.55
N ALA A 10 9.28 -19.81 -25.30
CA ALA A 10 7.95 -19.24 -25.16
C ALA A 10 7.33 -19.54 -23.78
N ALA A 11 7.49 -20.77 -23.27
CA ALA A 11 7.01 -21.15 -21.95
C ALA A 11 7.76 -20.42 -20.83
N GLN A 12 9.08 -20.24 -20.96
CA GLN A 12 9.90 -19.49 -20.01
C GLN A 12 9.50 -18.01 -20.00
N LYS A 13 9.41 -17.38 -21.17
CA LYS A 13 8.93 -16.00 -21.33
C LYS A 13 7.53 -15.79 -20.76
N ALA A 14 6.62 -16.75 -20.95
CA ALA A 14 5.27 -16.70 -20.38
C ALA A 14 5.25 -16.86 -18.85
N ARG A 15 6.18 -17.60 -18.26
CA ARG A 15 6.34 -17.72 -16.80
C ARG A 15 6.91 -16.42 -16.22
N ASP A 16 7.91 -15.85 -16.87
CA ASP A 16 8.53 -14.59 -16.43
C ASP A 16 7.58 -13.40 -16.56
N ALA A 17 6.79 -13.35 -17.64
CA ALA A 17 5.73 -12.36 -17.81
C ALA A 17 4.67 -12.46 -16.71
N ARG A 18 4.23 -13.68 -16.36
CA ARG A 18 3.28 -13.91 -15.25
C ARG A 18 3.84 -13.50 -13.90
N ARG A 19 5.14 -13.73 -13.64
CA ARG A 19 5.79 -13.30 -12.38
C ARG A 19 5.97 -11.79 -12.29
N ASN A 20 6.24 -11.13 -13.43
CA ASN A 20 6.45 -9.69 -13.48
C ASN A 20 5.15 -8.88 -13.56
N GLN A 21 4.01 -9.54 -13.83
CA GLN A 21 2.71 -8.90 -13.81
C GLN A 21 2.40 -8.37 -12.39
N ALA A 22 2.25 -7.05 -12.29
CA ALA A 22 1.84 -6.40 -11.06
C ALA A 22 0.33 -6.60 -10.84
N ASN A 23 -0.07 -7.74 -10.28
CA ASN A 23 -1.48 -8.01 -9.98
C ASN A 23 -2.01 -7.03 -8.94
N THR A 24 -2.98 -6.20 -9.34
CA THR A 24 -3.70 -5.30 -8.44
C THR A 24 -4.70 -6.12 -7.63
N VAL A 25 -4.61 -6.05 -6.31
CA VAL A 25 -5.49 -6.80 -5.41
C VAL A 25 -6.53 -5.86 -4.84
N LEU A 26 -7.77 -6.34 -4.67
CA LEU A 26 -8.80 -5.63 -3.95
C LEU A 26 -8.63 -5.90 -2.44
N LYS A 27 -8.29 -4.86 -1.67
CA LYS A 27 -8.18 -4.91 -0.22
C LYS A 27 -9.47 -4.41 0.41
N GLU A 28 -10.00 -5.15 1.37
CA GLU A 28 -11.21 -4.74 2.09
C GLU A 28 -10.87 -4.11 3.43
N ILE A 29 -11.47 -2.96 3.74
CA ILE A 29 -11.37 -2.32 5.06
C ILE A 29 -12.79 -2.08 5.59
N ARG A 30 -13.01 -2.48 6.85
CA ARG A 30 -14.31 -2.36 7.51
C ARG A 30 -14.34 -1.21 8.50
N PHE A 31 -15.31 -0.32 8.31
CA PHE A 31 -15.62 0.78 9.20
C PHE A 31 -16.90 0.50 9.99
N ARG A 32 -16.98 1.10 11.19
CA ARG A 32 -18.21 1.17 11.97
C ARG A 32 -18.81 2.56 11.76
N LEU A 33 -20.14 2.66 11.87
CA LEU A 33 -20.84 3.93 11.69
C LEU A 33 -20.45 4.96 12.77
N LYS A 34 -20.28 4.50 14.01
CA LYS A 34 -19.77 5.28 15.13
C LYS A 34 -18.31 4.90 15.39
N ILE A 35 -17.42 5.45 14.56
CA ILE A 35 -15.98 5.28 14.71
C ILE A 35 -15.42 6.39 15.60
N ASP A 36 -14.42 6.05 16.42
CA ASP A 36 -13.64 7.02 17.19
C ASP A 36 -12.59 7.68 16.29
N ASP A 37 -12.18 8.91 16.60
CA ASP A 37 -11.22 9.66 15.78
C ASP A 37 -9.88 8.91 15.63
N HIS A 38 -9.39 8.25 16.68
CA HIS A 38 -8.14 7.49 16.60
C HIS A 38 -8.26 6.21 15.76
N ASP A 39 -9.38 5.50 15.83
CA ASP A 39 -9.65 4.32 14.98
C ASP A 39 -9.82 4.76 13.51
N TYR A 40 -10.40 5.94 13.27
CA TYR A 40 -10.53 6.52 11.94
C TYR A 40 -9.16 6.80 11.33
N GLU A 41 -8.27 7.50 12.05
CA GLU A 41 -6.92 7.79 11.57
C GLU A 41 -6.12 6.53 11.27
N THR A 42 -6.22 5.51 12.12
CA THR A 42 -5.54 4.23 11.92
C THR A 42 -6.01 3.56 10.64
N LYS A 43 -7.32 3.52 10.39
CA LYS A 43 -7.89 2.94 9.16
C LYS A 43 -7.63 3.78 7.93
N LYS A 44 -7.63 5.11 8.04
CA LYS A 44 -7.19 6.02 6.97
C LYS A 44 -5.74 5.70 6.58
N GLY A 45 -4.83 5.56 7.54
CA GLY A 45 -3.45 5.15 7.28
C GLY A 45 -3.33 3.77 6.59
N HIS A 46 -4.22 2.82 6.91
CA HIS A 46 -4.30 1.56 6.18
C HIS A 46 -4.79 1.71 4.73
N VAL A 47 -5.82 2.55 4.50
CA VAL A 47 -6.30 2.88 3.15
C VAL A 47 -5.16 3.48 2.33
N GLU A 48 -4.50 4.52 2.85
CA GLU A 48 -3.37 5.19 2.21
C GLU A 48 -2.22 4.21 1.91
N ARG A 49 -1.90 3.31 2.84
CA ARG A 49 -0.85 2.30 2.65
C ARG A 49 -1.18 1.36 1.49
N PHE A 50 -2.44 0.93 1.34
CA PHE A 50 -2.85 0.04 0.25
C PHE A 50 -2.89 0.76 -1.09
N LEU A 51 -3.38 2.00 -1.11
CA LEU A 51 -3.38 2.85 -2.30
C LEU A 51 -1.96 3.15 -2.79
N ASN A 52 -1.05 3.49 -1.87
CA ASN A 52 0.37 3.65 -2.17
C ASN A 52 1.03 2.34 -2.65
N GLY A 53 0.49 1.18 -2.25
CA GLY A 53 0.88 -0.13 -2.77
C GLY A 53 0.34 -0.43 -4.17
N GLY A 54 -0.48 0.45 -4.74
CA GLY A 54 -1.17 0.27 -6.01
C GLY A 54 -2.30 -0.75 -5.96
N ASP A 55 -2.85 -1.03 -4.77
CA ASP A 55 -4.01 -1.89 -4.58
C ASP A 55 -5.30 -1.08 -4.56
N LYS A 56 -6.39 -1.67 -5.05
CA LYS A 56 -7.73 -1.09 -4.93
C LYS A 56 -8.25 -1.33 -3.52
N VAL A 57 -8.99 -0.38 -2.97
CA VAL A 57 -9.53 -0.51 -1.61
C VAL A 57 -11.05 -0.47 -1.65
N LYS A 58 -11.67 -1.55 -1.19
CA LYS A 58 -13.12 -1.62 -0.93
C LYS A 58 -13.36 -1.26 0.53
N VAL A 59 -13.92 -0.09 0.74
CA VAL A 59 -14.32 0.41 2.05
C VAL A 59 -15.74 -0.05 2.32
N MET A 60 -15.96 -0.72 3.44
CA MET A 60 -17.25 -1.30 3.80
C MET A 60 -17.68 -0.83 5.19
N ILE A 61 -18.88 -0.26 5.29
CA ILE A 61 -19.56 0.02 6.56
C ILE A 61 -20.64 -1.03 6.76
N MET A 62 -20.67 -1.66 7.93
CA MET A 62 -21.78 -2.56 8.30
C MET A 62 -22.77 -1.80 9.17
N PHE A 63 -24.04 -1.76 8.78
CA PHE A 63 -25.11 -1.21 9.58
C PHE A 63 -25.64 -2.26 10.54
N ARG A 64 -25.74 -1.93 11.84
CA ARG A 64 -26.28 -2.85 12.84
C ARG A 64 -27.63 -2.35 13.38
N GLY A 65 -28.63 -3.23 13.30
CA GLY A 65 -29.96 -2.99 13.86
C GLY A 65 -30.62 -1.73 13.30
N ARG A 66 -30.89 -0.75 14.18
CA ARG A 66 -31.61 0.50 13.86
C ARG A 66 -30.85 1.44 12.93
N GLU A 67 -29.56 1.21 12.72
CA GLU A 67 -28.71 2.04 11.86
C GLU A 67 -29.05 1.91 10.36
N GLN A 68 -29.72 0.83 9.95
CA GLN A 68 -30.18 0.66 8.55
C GLN A 68 -31.16 1.76 8.11
N SER A 69 -31.86 2.39 9.06
CA SER A 69 -32.78 3.51 8.78
C SER A 69 -32.06 4.83 8.48
N ARG A 70 -30.75 4.93 8.73
CA ARG A 70 -29.96 6.16 8.58
C ARG A 70 -28.73 5.95 7.68
N PRO A 71 -28.92 5.64 6.38
CA PRO A 71 -27.81 5.47 5.45
C PRO A 71 -26.99 6.76 5.25
N GLU A 72 -27.60 7.93 5.44
CA GLU A 72 -26.95 9.24 5.28
C GLU A 72 -25.67 9.39 6.12
N MET A 73 -25.66 8.86 7.35
CA MET A 73 -24.46 8.94 8.19
C MET A 73 -23.31 8.11 7.62
N GLY A 74 -23.61 6.97 6.97
CA GLY A 74 -22.61 6.15 6.30
C GLY A 74 -22.04 6.85 5.06
N ILE A 75 -22.91 7.51 4.29
CA ILE A 75 -22.51 8.28 3.11
C ILE A 75 -21.57 9.42 3.50
N ARG A 76 -21.92 10.20 4.54
CA ARG A 76 -21.07 11.30 5.02
C ARG A 76 -19.68 10.83 5.46
N LEU A 77 -19.61 9.69 6.16
CA LEU A 77 -18.32 9.12 6.58
C LEU A 77 -17.46 8.70 5.38
N LEU A 78 -18.07 8.07 4.37
CA LEU A 78 -17.36 7.65 3.16
C LEU A 78 -16.95 8.84 2.29
N GLN A 79 -17.77 9.89 2.22
CA GLN A 79 -17.43 11.14 1.53
C GLN A 79 -16.25 11.83 2.20
N ARG A 80 -16.27 11.98 3.53
CA ARG A 80 -15.12 12.52 4.29
C ARG A 80 -13.85 11.73 4.01
N LEU A 81 -13.93 10.40 4.00
CA LEU A 81 -12.79 9.55 3.69
C LEU A 81 -12.31 9.69 2.24
N ALA A 82 -13.21 9.89 1.29
CA ALA A 82 -12.87 10.13 -0.11
C ALA A 82 -12.18 11.48 -0.32
N GLU A 83 -12.62 12.53 0.38
CA GLU A 83 -11.97 13.85 0.39
C GLU A 83 -10.56 13.76 0.99
N ASP A 84 -10.44 13.09 2.13
CA ASP A 84 -9.20 12.87 2.86
C ASP A 84 -8.11 12.15 2.04
N VAL A 85 -8.51 11.28 1.10
CA VAL A 85 -7.60 10.47 0.26
C VAL A 85 -7.62 10.89 -1.21
N SER A 86 -8.23 12.04 -1.53
CA SER A 86 -8.42 12.54 -2.90
C SER A 86 -7.09 12.73 -3.67
N GLU A 87 -5.99 12.98 -2.97
CA GLU A 87 -4.66 13.09 -3.57
C GLU A 87 -4.11 11.74 -4.07
N LEU A 88 -4.47 10.64 -3.42
CA LEU A 88 -3.93 9.30 -3.66
C LEU A 88 -4.88 8.39 -4.43
N ALA A 89 -6.19 8.66 -4.38
CA ALA A 89 -7.22 7.80 -4.91
C ALA A 89 -8.29 8.56 -5.71
N THR A 90 -8.90 7.84 -6.63
CA THR A 90 -10.14 8.23 -7.31
C THR A 90 -11.26 7.29 -6.88
N VAL A 91 -12.48 7.82 -6.77
CA VAL A 91 -13.66 7.01 -6.44
C VAL A 91 -14.07 6.24 -7.70
N GLU A 92 -13.85 4.93 -7.70
CA GLU A 92 -14.25 4.05 -8.80
C GLU A 92 -15.73 3.66 -8.69
N SER A 93 -16.19 3.40 -7.47
CA SER A 93 -17.59 3.12 -7.17
C SER A 93 -18.05 3.99 -6.00
N ALA A 94 -19.02 4.85 -6.27
CA ALA A 94 -19.64 5.72 -5.28
C ALA A 94 -20.26 4.91 -4.12
N PRO A 95 -20.41 5.52 -2.93
CA PRO A 95 -21.07 4.88 -1.79
C PRO A 95 -22.45 4.33 -2.16
N ARG A 96 -22.58 3.00 -2.19
CA ARG A 96 -23.84 2.33 -2.48
C ARG A 96 -24.20 1.39 -1.33
N GLN A 97 -25.48 1.38 -0.98
CA GLN A 97 -26.02 0.44 -0.02
C GLN A 97 -26.20 -0.93 -0.70
N ASP A 98 -25.56 -1.94 -0.14
CA ASP A 98 -25.66 -3.35 -0.50
C ASP A 98 -26.23 -4.12 0.71
N GLY A 99 -27.56 -4.10 0.81
CA GLY A 99 -28.30 -4.68 1.92
C GLY A 99 -27.96 -4.06 3.27
N ARG A 100 -27.30 -4.85 4.13
CA ARG A 100 -26.86 -4.44 5.49
C ARG A 100 -25.52 -3.71 5.50
N ASN A 101 -24.89 -3.58 4.34
CA ASN A 101 -23.58 -3.02 4.19
C ASN A 101 -23.66 -1.80 3.27
N MET A 102 -22.76 -0.85 3.45
CA MET A 102 -22.52 0.21 2.49
C MET A 102 -21.09 0.08 2.01
N VAL A 103 -20.91 0.10 0.70
CA VAL A 103 -19.61 -0.14 0.07
C VAL A 103 -19.24 1.04 -0.82
N MET A 104 -17.95 1.38 -0.79
CA MET A 104 -17.30 2.32 -1.69
C MET A 104 -16.01 1.66 -2.18
N VAL A 105 -15.66 1.88 -3.45
CA VAL A 105 -14.39 1.37 -4.01
C VAL A 105 -13.52 2.54 -4.43
N LEU A 106 -12.30 2.56 -3.90
CA LEU A 106 -11.26 3.52 -4.22
C LEU A 106 -10.20 2.86 -5.10
N ALA A 107 -9.88 3.52 -6.21
CA ALA A 107 -8.81 3.13 -7.10
C ALA A 107 -7.61 4.07 -6.93
N PRO A 108 -6.38 3.54 -6.84
CA PRO A 108 -5.19 4.39 -6.72
C PRO A 108 -4.99 5.19 -8.02
N THR A 109 -4.59 6.46 -7.90
CA THR A 109 -4.27 7.32 -9.05
C THR A 109 -3.00 6.85 -9.78
N ARG A 110 -2.05 6.28 -9.02
CA ARG A 110 -0.80 5.73 -9.56
C ARG A 110 -0.92 4.25 -9.87
N LYS A 111 -0.34 3.80 -10.99
CA LYS A 111 -0.30 2.39 -11.36
C LYS A 111 0.59 1.59 -10.41
N LYS A 112 0.21 0.34 -10.15
CA LYS A 112 0.95 -0.59 -9.29
C LYS A 112 2.39 -0.85 -9.73
N SER A 113 2.67 -0.79 -11.03
CA SER A 113 4.03 -0.89 -11.58
C SER A 113 4.95 0.24 -11.09
N ASP A 114 4.42 1.47 -11.07
CA ASP A 114 5.18 2.66 -10.69
C ASP A 114 5.39 2.70 -9.18
N ALA A 115 4.34 2.37 -8.42
CA ALA A 115 4.41 2.21 -6.97
C ALA A 115 5.46 1.17 -6.52
N LYS A 116 5.52 0.02 -7.21
CA LYS A 116 6.49 -1.04 -6.90
C LYS A 116 7.93 -0.63 -7.25
N ASN A 117 8.12 0.10 -8.33
CA ASN A 117 9.42 0.62 -8.73
C ASN A 117 9.91 1.69 -7.74
N GLU A 118 9.03 2.61 -7.33
CA GLU A 118 9.32 3.65 -6.35
C GLU A 118 9.63 3.05 -4.97
N GLN A 119 8.86 2.06 -4.52
CA GLN A 119 9.12 1.36 -3.27
C GLN A 119 10.45 0.57 -3.30
N ARG A 120 10.81 -0.02 -4.44
CA ARG A 120 12.09 -0.70 -4.62
C ARG A 120 13.25 0.28 -4.55
N LYS A 121 13.17 1.40 -5.27
CA LYS A 121 14.16 2.50 -5.23
C LYS A 121 14.32 3.05 -3.82
N ARG A 122 13.22 3.27 -3.09
CA ARG A 122 13.24 3.79 -1.72
C ARG A 122 13.91 2.81 -0.74
N ARG A 123 13.63 1.51 -0.88
CA ARG A 123 14.30 0.45 -0.09
C ARG A 123 15.78 0.31 -0.42
N GLU A 124 16.15 0.43 -1.70
CA GLU A 124 17.55 0.38 -2.13
C GLU A 124 18.32 1.60 -1.60
N ALA A 125 17.75 2.80 -1.67
CA ALA A 125 18.32 4.00 -1.08
C ALA A 125 18.46 3.93 0.45
N GLU A 126 17.45 3.40 1.16
CA GLU A 126 17.52 3.24 2.61
C GLU A 126 18.58 2.20 3.03
N ARG A 127 18.72 1.12 2.25
CA ARG A 127 19.77 0.10 2.46
C ARG A 127 21.15 0.66 2.18
N ALA A 128 21.31 1.48 1.14
CA ALA A 128 22.57 2.18 0.87
C ALA A 128 22.94 3.11 2.02
N ALA A 129 22.02 3.99 2.45
CA ALA A 129 22.24 4.90 3.57
C ALA A 129 22.57 4.18 4.90
N LYS A 130 21.95 3.02 5.16
CA LYS A 130 22.29 2.19 6.34
C LYS A 130 23.68 1.55 6.22
N ARG A 131 24.12 1.17 5.03
CA ARG A 131 25.47 0.66 4.78
C ARG A 131 26.50 1.76 4.97
N ASP A 132 26.25 2.96 4.46
CA ASP A 132 27.15 4.11 4.57
C ASP A 132 27.31 4.54 6.04
N ARG A 133 26.20 4.69 6.78
CA ARG A 133 26.25 4.99 8.22
C ARG A 133 26.96 3.93 9.05
N LYS A 134 26.83 2.65 8.66
CA LYS A 134 27.52 1.54 9.32
C LYS A 134 29.03 1.61 9.04
N ALA A 135 29.41 1.89 7.79
CA ALA A 135 30.80 2.07 7.38
C ALA A 135 31.45 3.26 8.11
N GLU A 136 30.76 4.39 8.19
CA GLU A 136 31.21 5.57 8.96
C GLU A 136 31.39 5.27 10.45
N ARG A 137 30.44 4.56 11.08
CA ARG A 137 30.58 4.14 12.48
C ARG A 137 31.78 3.21 12.70
N SER A 138 31.95 2.21 11.84
CA SER A 138 33.09 1.28 11.94
C SER A 138 34.44 1.98 11.68
N ALA A 139 34.49 2.96 10.79
CA ALA A 139 35.68 3.77 10.53
C ALA A 139 36.01 4.69 11.72
N LYS A 140 34.97 5.20 12.40
CA LYS A 140 35.14 6.02 13.62
C LYS A 140 35.61 5.18 14.81
N GLU A 141 35.05 3.98 15.00
CA GLU A 141 35.49 3.04 16.05
C GLU A 141 36.92 2.54 15.83
N SER A 142 37.33 2.28 14.58
CA SER A 142 38.70 1.86 14.28
C SER A 142 39.72 2.99 14.46
N LYS A 143 39.34 4.25 14.16
CA LYS A 143 40.18 5.41 14.48
C LYS A 143 40.32 5.65 15.99
N VAL A 144 39.24 5.57 16.75
CA VAL A 144 39.28 5.74 18.21
C VAL A 144 40.15 4.66 18.87
N LYS A 145 40.05 3.40 18.41
CA LYS A 145 40.90 2.31 18.90
C LYS A 145 42.37 2.45 18.50
N ALA A 146 42.66 3.07 17.36
CA ALA A 146 44.04 3.34 16.93
C ALA A 146 44.67 4.46 17.76
N ASP A 147 43.94 5.55 17.99
CA ASP A 147 44.35 6.66 18.88
C ASP A 147 44.57 6.17 20.32
N GLU A 148 43.69 5.29 20.83
CA GLU A 148 43.80 4.75 22.20
C GLU A 148 44.98 3.76 22.36
N ALA A 149 45.40 3.09 21.27
CA ALA A 149 46.54 2.19 21.27
C ALA A 149 47.90 2.91 21.06
N GLU A 150 47.89 4.12 20.51
CA GLU A 150 49.09 4.94 20.30
C GLU A 150 49.47 5.76 21.56
N LEU A 151 48.53 5.90 22.50
CA LEU A 151 48.67 6.65 23.76
C LEU A 151 49.01 5.78 24.99
N ALA A 152 49.17 4.47 24.83
CA ALA A 152 49.50 3.49 25.87
C ALA A 152 50.89 2.87 25.66
#